data_AF-A0A3B4UUJ8-F1
#
_entry.id   AF-A0A3B4UUJ8-F1
#
_cell.length_a   1.000
_cell.length_b   1.000
_cell.length_c   1.000
_cell.angle_alpha   90.00
_cell.angle_beta   90.00
_cell.angle_gamma   90.00
#
_symmetry.space_group_name_H-M   'P 1'
#
loop_
_entity.id
_entity.type
_entity.pdbx_description
1 polymer ?
#
loop_
_entity_poly.entity_id
_entity_poly.type
_entity_poly.pdbx_seq_one_letter_code
_entity_poly.pdbx_strand_id
1 'polypeptide(L)'
;MAAQLVVALLALTSLSAASEPDCKELVKPLVLDSHSPIYGKWVLHVGSWDQSSLKNDLVSVNSSWVELSASSDSGVITIYWADRLNEDKCLQGVANATISGMTSHTTFNINGHTSYHDGKYYETCADCLLSEDTTLLPDSESKGRYLFLFTRTGSLEPSELETFKKQAECLKFLPEYHFSGSDLCPDDRETSASPPAENTENDQTDTEPAAK
;
A
#
# COMPACT_ATOMS: atom_id res chain seq x y z
N MET A 1 36.69 -47.51 -11.72
CA MET A 1 35.99 -47.32 -10.42
C MET A 1 36.09 -45.87 -9.95
N ALA A 2 37.28 -45.32 -9.70
CA ALA A 2 37.42 -43.93 -9.20
C ALA A 2 37.00 -42.84 -10.20
N ALA A 3 37.36 -42.98 -11.49
CA ALA A 3 37.06 -41.97 -12.50
C ALA A 3 35.55 -41.77 -12.77
N GLN A 4 34.75 -42.83 -12.65
CA GLN A 4 33.29 -42.76 -12.85
C GLN A 4 32.58 -42.07 -11.69
N LEU A 5 33.09 -42.20 -10.47
CA LEU A 5 32.59 -41.49 -9.28
C LEU A 5 32.84 -39.98 -9.37
N VAL A 6 33.98 -39.57 -9.92
CA VAL A 6 34.33 -38.14 -10.11
C VAL A 6 33.43 -37.50 -11.17
N VAL A 7 33.15 -38.20 -12.27
CA VAL A 7 32.24 -37.72 -13.33
C VAL A 7 30.80 -37.63 -12.83
N ALA A 8 30.35 -38.59 -12.02
CA ALA A 8 29.02 -38.54 -11.41
C ALA A 8 28.87 -37.39 -10.39
N LEU A 9 29.89 -37.12 -9.57
CA LEU A 9 29.90 -35.98 -8.65
C LEU A 9 29.86 -34.64 -9.39
N LEU A 10 30.62 -34.49 -10.48
CA LEU A 10 30.65 -33.27 -11.29
C LEU A 10 29.31 -33.01 -12.00
N ALA A 11 28.64 -34.07 -12.48
CA ALA A 11 27.31 -33.98 -13.08
C ALA A 11 26.20 -33.64 -12.06
N LEU A 12 26.36 -34.06 -10.79
CA LEU A 12 25.46 -33.68 -9.70
C LEU A 12 25.68 -32.24 -9.24
N THR A 13 26.91 -31.72 -9.27
CA THR A 13 27.17 -30.30 -8.96
C THR A 13 26.71 -29.34 -10.06
N SER A 14 26.63 -29.80 -11.32
CA SER A 14 26.13 -28.98 -12.43
C SER A 14 24.61 -28.87 -12.48
N LEU A 15 23.88 -29.68 -11.70
CA LEU A 15 22.41 -29.69 -11.67
C LEU A 15 21.82 -28.77 -10.58
N SER A 16 22.67 -28.15 -9.75
CA SER A 16 22.25 -27.20 -8.70
C SER A 16 22.34 -25.73 -9.15
N ALA A 17 22.75 -25.47 -10.38
CA ALA A 17 22.53 -24.17 -11.00
C ALA A 17 21.11 -24.16 -11.59
N ALA A 18 20.09 -24.16 -10.72
CA ALA A 18 18.86 -23.49 -11.08
C ALA A 18 19.30 -22.04 -11.37
N SER A 19 19.45 -21.70 -12.65
CA SER A 19 19.78 -20.36 -13.07
C SER A 19 18.81 -19.44 -12.35
N GLU A 20 19.29 -18.60 -11.42
CA GLU A 20 18.46 -17.58 -10.75
C GLU A 20 17.73 -16.85 -11.86
N PRO A 21 16.43 -17.14 -12.06
CA PRO A 21 15.71 -16.37 -13.01
C PRO A 21 15.41 -15.06 -12.28
N ASP A 22 15.08 -14.05 -13.08
CA ASP A 22 13.93 -13.26 -12.71
C ASP A 22 14.06 -12.13 -11.70
N CYS A 23 15.21 -11.61 -11.22
CA CYS A 23 15.07 -10.29 -10.57
C CYS A 23 14.47 -9.26 -11.54
N LYS A 24 14.79 -9.37 -12.84
CA LYS A 24 14.16 -8.55 -13.90
C LYS A 24 12.66 -8.87 -14.11
N GLU A 25 12.25 -10.13 -14.01
CA GLU A 25 10.84 -10.50 -14.22
C GLU A 25 10.00 -10.28 -12.95
N LEU A 26 10.53 -10.62 -11.77
CA LEU A 26 9.93 -10.40 -10.46
C LEU A 26 9.69 -8.92 -10.15
N VAL A 27 10.57 -8.02 -10.59
CA VAL A 27 10.41 -6.57 -10.36
C VAL A 27 9.99 -5.84 -11.64
N LYS A 28 9.18 -6.50 -12.47
CA LYS A 28 8.64 -5.89 -13.68
C LYS A 28 7.70 -4.73 -13.31
N PRO A 29 7.99 -3.50 -13.75
CA PRO A 29 7.20 -2.34 -13.38
C PRO A 29 5.84 -2.34 -14.10
N LEU A 30 4.83 -1.79 -13.43
CA LEU A 30 3.51 -1.53 -14.01
C LEU A 30 3.52 -0.19 -14.77
N VAL A 31 2.73 -0.15 -15.84
CA VAL A 31 2.40 1.10 -16.53
C VAL A 31 1.30 1.82 -15.76
N LEU A 32 1.49 3.11 -15.53
CA LEU A 32 0.55 3.97 -14.81
C LEU A 32 -0.27 4.78 -15.82
N ASP A 33 -1.48 4.30 -16.10
CA ASP A 33 -2.49 4.98 -16.91
C ASP A 33 -3.89 4.80 -16.29
N SER A 34 -4.93 5.34 -16.93
CA SER A 34 -6.32 5.27 -16.45
C SER A 34 -6.93 3.86 -16.40
N HIS A 35 -6.27 2.85 -16.98
CA HIS A 35 -6.69 1.45 -16.96
C HIS A 35 -5.77 0.55 -16.12
N SER A 36 -4.80 1.14 -15.42
CA SER A 36 -3.86 0.43 -14.57
C SER A 36 -4.58 -0.44 -13.53
N PRO A 37 -4.11 -1.67 -13.25
CA PRO A 37 -4.76 -2.57 -12.29
C PRO A 37 -4.66 -2.09 -10.83
N ILE A 38 -3.92 -1.00 -10.58
CA ILE A 38 -3.71 -0.43 -9.25
C ILE A 38 -4.97 0.22 -8.66
N TYR A 39 -6.00 0.50 -9.45
CA TYR A 39 -7.17 1.23 -8.95
C TYR A 39 -8.06 0.41 -8.03
N GLY A 40 -8.77 1.14 -7.16
CA GLY A 40 -9.65 0.62 -6.12
C GLY A 40 -8.99 0.59 -4.74
N LYS A 41 -9.67 -0.05 -3.81
CA LYS A 41 -9.28 -0.15 -2.40
C LYS A 41 -8.32 -1.31 -2.16
N TRP A 42 -7.35 -1.08 -1.27
CA TRP A 42 -6.26 -1.98 -0.91
C TRP A 42 -5.93 -1.86 0.57
N VAL A 43 -5.71 -3.00 1.23
CA VAL A 43 -5.39 -3.10 2.66
C VAL A 43 -3.95 -3.56 2.82
N LEU A 44 -3.15 -2.83 3.62
CA LEU A 44 -1.75 -3.16 3.86
C LEU A 44 -1.67 -4.55 4.50
N HIS A 45 -0.79 -5.40 4.00
CA HIS A 45 -0.52 -6.71 4.59
C HIS A 45 0.87 -6.73 5.21
N VAL A 46 1.89 -6.31 4.45
CA VAL A 46 3.28 -6.30 4.92
C VAL A 46 4.06 -5.14 4.31
N GLY A 47 4.96 -4.56 5.09
CA GLY A 47 5.89 -3.53 4.66
C GLY A 47 7.35 -3.88 4.99
N SER A 48 8.28 -3.34 4.19
CA SER A 48 9.73 -3.40 4.39
C SER A 48 10.35 -2.02 4.17
N TRP A 49 11.60 -1.83 4.59
CA TRP A 49 12.36 -0.58 4.47
C TRP A 49 13.82 -0.87 4.08
N ASP A 50 14.47 0.08 3.40
CA ASP A 50 15.87 -0.09 2.96
C ASP A 50 16.90 0.61 3.88
N GLN A 51 16.46 1.58 4.69
CA GLN A 51 17.28 2.29 5.66
C GLN A 51 16.77 2.04 7.07
N SER A 52 17.64 1.64 8.00
CA SER A 52 17.23 1.32 9.38
C SER A 52 16.57 2.48 10.14
N SER A 53 16.87 3.73 9.76
CA SER A 53 16.23 4.93 10.32
C SER A 53 14.73 5.03 10.04
N LEU A 54 14.25 4.37 8.98
CA LEU A 54 12.85 4.37 8.55
C LEU A 54 11.96 3.37 9.28
N LYS A 55 12.57 2.43 10.03
CA LYS A 55 11.85 1.35 10.72
C LYS A 55 10.77 1.87 11.67
N ASN A 56 11.12 2.85 12.50
CA ASN A 56 10.21 3.33 13.55
C ASN A 56 8.99 4.05 12.96
N ASP A 57 9.16 4.75 11.83
CA ASP A 57 8.08 5.42 11.13
C ASP A 57 7.05 4.38 10.65
N LEU A 58 7.48 3.28 10.01
CA LEU A 58 6.57 2.22 9.56
C LEU A 58 5.94 1.44 10.72
N VAL A 59 6.73 1.04 11.72
CA VAL A 59 6.23 0.24 12.86
C VAL A 59 5.24 1.04 13.73
N SER A 60 5.18 2.36 13.59
CA SER A 60 4.18 3.19 14.26
C SER A 60 2.76 3.06 13.69
N VAL A 61 2.62 2.46 12.50
CA VAL A 61 1.35 2.22 11.82
C VAL A 61 0.87 0.81 12.14
N ASN A 62 -0.21 0.70 12.92
CA ASN A 62 -0.82 -0.57 13.28
C ASN A 62 -1.54 -1.22 12.10
N SER A 63 -2.29 -0.44 11.33
CA SER A 63 -2.96 -0.90 10.12
C SER A 63 -3.15 0.25 9.15
N SER A 64 -3.29 -0.07 7.86
CA SER A 64 -3.47 0.94 6.83
C SER A 64 -4.32 0.39 5.68
N TRP A 65 -5.08 1.27 5.05
CA TRP A 65 -5.66 1.01 3.74
C TRP A 65 -5.61 2.26 2.87
N VAL A 66 -5.53 2.03 1.56
CA VAL A 66 -5.53 3.08 0.54
C VAL A 66 -6.60 2.80 -0.50
N GLU A 67 -7.10 3.84 -1.14
CA GLU A 67 -7.91 3.74 -2.35
C GLU A 67 -7.33 4.64 -3.43
N LEU A 68 -7.00 4.02 -4.56
CA LEU A 68 -6.45 4.71 -5.73
C LEU A 68 -7.55 4.87 -6.77
N SER A 69 -7.69 6.07 -7.31
CA SER A 69 -8.66 6.37 -8.38
C SER A 69 -8.03 7.22 -9.47
N ALA A 70 -8.44 7.00 -10.72
CA ALA A 70 -8.05 7.87 -11.82
C ALA A 70 -8.78 9.22 -11.69
N SER A 71 -8.05 10.32 -11.78
CA SER A 71 -8.64 11.65 -11.86
C SER A 71 -9.24 11.91 -13.25
N SER A 72 -10.10 12.92 -13.36
CA SER A 72 -10.52 13.47 -14.65
C SER A 72 -9.35 14.08 -15.44
N ASP A 73 -8.31 14.50 -14.74
CA ASP A 73 -7.09 15.03 -15.34
C ASP A 73 -6.17 13.88 -15.74
N SER A 74 -5.84 13.81 -17.03
CA SER A 74 -4.95 12.77 -17.55
C SER A 74 -3.61 12.80 -16.83
N GLY A 75 -3.17 11.64 -16.32
CA GLY A 75 -1.88 11.52 -15.63
C GLY A 75 -1.92 11.92 -14.15
N VAL A 76 -3.11 12.04 -13.54
CA VAL A 76 -3.25 12.27 -12.09
C VAL A 76 -4.01 11.10 -11.44
N ILE A 77 -3.44 10.57 -10.36
CA ILE A 77 -4.08 9.58 -9.47
C ILE A 77 -4.54 10.32 -8.22
N THR A 78 -5.77 10.11 -7.80
CA THR A 78 -6.25 10.52 -6.48
C THR A 78 -6.07 9.37 -5.50
N ILE A 79 -5.39 9.66 -4.39
CA ILE A 79 -5.06 8.72 -3.32
C ILE A 79 -5.87 9.12 -2.09
N TYR A 80 -6.81 8.28 -1.69
CA TYR A 80 -7.35 8.33 -0.32
C TYR A 80 -6.56 7.34 0.54
N TRP A 81 -6.19 7.73 1.74
CA TRP A 81 -5.44 6.87 2.66
C TRP A 81 -6.02 6.98 4.07
N ALA A 82 -5.90 5.91 4.82
CA ALA A 82 -6.33 5.82 6.20
C ALA A 82 -5.41 4.90 7.00
N ASP A 83 -4.72 5.49 7.97
CA ASP A 83 -3.75 4.84 8.83
C ASP A 83 -4.23 4.84 10.28
N ARG A 84 -4.20 3.66 10.90
CA ARG A 84 -4.35 3.50 12.34
C ARG A 84 -2.96 3.54 12.95
N LEU A 85 -2.68 4.56 13.74
CA LEU A 85 -1.42 4.68 14.48
C LEU A 85 -1.49 3.92 15.81
N ASN A 86 -0.33 3.79 16.45
CA ASN A 86 -0.24 3.49 17.87
C ASN A 86 -1.15 4.43 18.69
N GLU A 87 -1.65 3.94 19.84
CA GLU A 87 -2.65 4.64 20.68
C GLU A 87 -4.06 4.73 20.05
N ASP A 88 -4.36 3.86 19.07
CA ASP A 88 -5.66 3.69 18.42
C ASP A 88 -6.21 4.96 17.73
N LYS A 89 -5.31 5.84 17.29
CA LYS A 89 -5.68 7.05 16.55
C LYS A 89 -5.75 6.78 15.05
N CYS A 90 -6.87 7.13 14.42
CA CYS A 90 -7.00 7.15 12.97
C CYS A 90 -6.54 8.50 12.39
N LEU A 91 -5.70 8.43 11.37
CA LEU A 91 -5.35 9.54 10.48
C LEU A 91 -5.80 9.18 9.06
N GLN A 92 -6.47 10.12 8.39
CA GLN A 92 -6.96 9.89 7.04
C GLN A 92 -6.80 11.16 6.21
N GLY A 93 -6.73 11.01 4.90
CA GLY A 93 -6.62 12.15 4.02
C GLY A 93 -6.71 11.81 2.55
N VAL A 94 -6.62 12.85 1.75
CA VAL A 94 -6.56 12.79 0.29
C VAL A 94 -5.29 13.45 -0.17
N ALA A 95 -4.62 12.83 -1.14
CA ALA A 95 -3.53 13.42 -1.90
C ALA A 95 -3.74 13.16 -3.39
N ASN A 96 -3.12 13.99 -4.23
CA ASN A 96 -3.03 13.75 -5.65
C ASN A 96 -1.59 13.40 -6.01
N ALA A 97 -1.42 12.40 -6.86
CA ALA A 97 -0.15 11.99 -7.42
C ALA A 97 -0.12 12.29 -8.91
N THR A 98 0.94 12.96 -9.37
CA THR A 98 1.16 13.23 -10.80
C THR A 98 2.05 12.14 -11.39
N ILE A 99 1.72 11.64 -12.58
CA ILE A 99 2.47 10.56 -13.22
C ILE A 99 3.50 11.14 -14.19
N SER A 100 4.75 10.70 -14.06
CA SER A 100 5.81 10.92 -15.03
C SER A 100 6.46 9.59 -15.41
N GLY A 101 6.13 9.08 -16.59
CA GLY A 101 6.56 7.75 -17.02
C GLY A 101 5.96 6.64 -16.16
N MET A 102 6.80 5.96 -15.38
CA MET A 102 6.39 4.89 -14.45
C MET A 102 6.43 5.31 -12.98
N THR A 103 6.69 6.60 -12.71
CA THR A 103 6.80 7.15 -11.37
C THR A 103 5.58 8.04 -11.09
N SER A 104 5.00 7.90 -9.90
CA SER A 104 4.01 8.82 -9.37
C SER A 104 4.66 9.77 -8.37
N HIS A 105 4.46 11.07 -8.52
CA HIS A 105 4.99 12.10 -7.63
C HIS A 105 3.86 12.66 -6.76
N THR A 106 4.01 12.51 -5.45
CA THR A 106 2.98 12.86 -4.46
C THR A 106 3.56 13.77 -3.39
N THR A 107 2.75 14.73 -2.95
CA THR A 107 3.03 15.52 -1.74
C THR A 107 1.94 15.25 -0.72
N PHE A 108 2.33 14.77 0.45
CA PHE A 108 1.41 14.61 1.58
C PHE A 108 1.53 15.80 2.52
N ASN A 109 0.40 16.27 3.03
CA ASN A 109 0.32 17.30 4.05
C ASN A 109 -0.49 16.75 5.22
N ILE A 110 0.20 16.27 6.26
CA ILE A 110 -0.40 15.57 7.40
C ILE A 110 -0.11 16.37 8.66
N ASN A 111 -1.15 16.86 9.33
CA ASN A 111 -1.02 17.66 10.56
C ASN A 111 -0.02 18.83 10.47
N GLY A 112 0.07 19.49 9.31
CA GLY A 112 0.99 20.60 9.07
C GLY A 112 2.43 20.18 8.71
N HIS A 113 2.71 18.88 8.59
CA HIS A 113 3.96 18.37 8.06
C HIS A 113 3.83 18.02 6.58
N THR A 114 4.76 18.51 5.77
CA THR A 114 4.84 18.22 4.34
C THR A 114 5.91 17.17 4.09
N SER A 115 5.57 16.13 3.32
CA SER A 115 6.52 15.13 2.83
C SER A 115 6.35 14.91 1.33
N TYR A 116 7.45 14.59 0.66
CA TYR A 116 7.53 14.41 -0.79
C TYR A 116 7.88 12.97 -1.12
N HIS A 117 7.17 12.39 -2.09
CA HIS A 117 7.19 10.96 -2.32
C HIS A 117 7.22 10.63 -3.82
N ASP A 118 8.09 9.71 -4.19
CA ASP A 118 8.13 9.07 -5.50
C ASP A 118 7.68 7.60 -5.38
N GLY A 119 6.53 7.29 -5.96
CA GLY A 119 5.93 5.97 -5.98
C GLY A 119 6.23 5.19 -7.26
N LYS A 120 6.48 3.89 -7.12
CA LYS A 120 6.60 2.92 -8.22
C LYS A 120 5.78 1.68 -7.90
N TYR A 121 5.26 1.04 -8.94
CA TYR A 121 4.41 -0.14 -8.80
C TYR A 121 4.93 -1.28 -9.66
N TYR A 122 4.77 -2.51 -9.17
CA TYR A 122 5.33 -3.72 -9.79
C TYR A 122 4.27 -4.80 -9.96
N GLU A 123 4.43 -5.63 -11.00
CA GLU A 123 3.63 -6.84 -11.18
C GLU A 123 3.87 -7.80 -10.00
N THR A 124 2.81 -8.44 -9.50
CA THR A 124 2.87 -9.39 -8.38
C THR A 124 1.68 -10.35 -8.44
N CYS A 125 1.02 -10.66 -7.33
CA CYS A 125 -0.23 -11.43 -7.32
C CYS A 125 -1.42 -10.63 -7.89
N ALA A 126 -2.47 -11.34 -8.38
CA ALA A 126 -3.62 -10.72 -9.05
C ALA A 126 -4.47 -9.83 -8.11
N ASP A 127 -4.57 -10.22 -6.84
CA ASP A 127 -5.31 -9.49 -5.80
C ASP A 127 -4.36 -8.75 -4.84
N CYS A 128 -3.19 -8.36 -5.34
CA CYS A 128 -2.17 -7.60 -4.63
C CYS A 128 -1.82 -6.28 -5.32
N LEU A 129 -1.36 -5.33 -4.53
CA LEU A 129 -0.70 -4.11 -4.98
C LEU A 129 0.67 -4.03 -4.33
N LEU A 130 1.73 -4.17 -5.13
CA LEU A 130 3.10 -3.95 -4.70
C LEU A 130 3.52 -2.52 -5.04
N SER A 131 3.79 -1.72 -4.02
CA SER A 131 4.18 -0.32 -4.13
C SER A 131 5.53 -0.07 -3.45
N GLU A 132 6.47 0.52 -4.17
CA GLU A 132 7.67 1.13 -3.60
C GLU A 132 7.41 2.63 -3.41
N ASP A 133 7.70 3.14 -2.23
CA ASP A 133 7.57 4.55 -1.88
C ASP A 133 8.93 5.11 -1.47
N THR A 134 9.45 6.07 -2.24
CA THR A 134 10.69 6.77 -1.92
C THR A 134 10.36 8.08 -1.23
N THR A 135 10.73 8.21 0.04
CA THR A 135 10.62 9.48 0.76
C THR A 135 11.77 10.41 0.38
N LEU A 136 11.45 11.64 -0.03
CA LEU A 136 12.43 12.63 -0.46
C LEU A 136 12.64 13.71 0.62
N LEU A 137 13.87 14.19 0.71
CA LEU A 137 14.25 15.39 1.45
C LEU A 137 13.90 16.66 0.64
N PRO A 138 13.88 17.85 1.26
CA PRO A 138 13.55 19.10 0.56
C PRO A 138 14.46 19.44 -0.64
N ASP A 139 15.68 18.89 -0.67
CA ASP A 139 16.64 19.01 -1.78
C ASP A 139 16.47 17.92 -2.85
N SER A 140 15.40 17.11 -2.77
CA SER A 140 15.10 15.97 -3.63
C SER A 140 16.04 14.76 -3.49
N GLU A 141 16.93 14.74 -2.49
CA GLU A 141 17.67 13.51 -2.17
C GLU A 141 16.77 12.48 -1.49
N SER A 142 17.03 11.20 -1.74
CA SER A 142 16.29 10.10 -1.12
C SER A 142 16.64 9.98 0.37
N LYS A 143 15.65 10.16 1.25
CA LYS A 143 15.76 9.80 2.68
C LYS A 143 15.83 8.27 2.86
N GLY A 144 15.19 7.54 1.96
CA GLY A 144 15.10 6.09 1.92
C GLY A 144 13.76 5.65 1.35
N ARG A 145 13.53 4.35 1.34
CA ARG A 145 12.41 3.71 0.65
C ARG A 145 11.67 2.75 1.55
N TYR A 146 10.38 2.65 1.29
CA TYR A 146 9.51 1.59 1.76
C TYR A 146 9.06 0.71 0.59
N LEU A 147 8.80 -0.56 0.90
CA LEU A 147 8.12 -1.48 0.00
C LEU A 147 6.90 -2.00 0.72
N PHE A 148 5.72 -1.81 0.13
CA PHE A 148 4.45 -2.17 0.69
C PHE A 148 3.74 -3.18 -0.21
N LEU A 149 3.28 -4.27 0.39
CA LEU A 149 2.35 -5.17 -0.24
C LEU A 149 0.98 -4.97 0.39
N PHE A 150 0.06 -4.48 -0.42
CA PHE A 150 -1.35 -4.43 -0.08
C PHE A 150 -2.10 -5.56 -0.78
N THR A 151 -3.26 -5.91 -0.23
CA THR A 151 -4.16 -6.95 -0.74
C THR A 151 -5.59 -6.41 -0.79
N ARG A 152 -6.48 -7.07 -1.52
CA ARG A 152 -7.90 -6.64 -1.56
C ARG A 152 -8.61 -6.79 -0.21
N THR A 153 -8.23 -7.77 0.61
CA THR A 153 -8.99 -8.17 1.82
C THR A 153 -8.17 -8.13 3.11
N GLY A 154 -6.87 -7.84 3.03
CA GLY A 154 -5.92 -7.97 4.16
C GLY A 154 -5.33 -9.38 4.30
N SER A 155 -5.80 -10.36 3.52
CA SER A 155 -5.31 -11.75 3.54
C SER A 155 -4.37 -12.02 2.37
N LEU A 156 -3.40 -12.92 2.58
CA LEU A 156 -2.37 -13.25 1.59
C LEU A 156 -2.00 -14.73 1.68
N GLU A 157 -1.86 -15.41 0.54
CA GLU A 157 -1.41 -16.80 0.54
C GLU A 157 0.09 -16.89 0.88
N PRO A 158 0.55 -17.96 1.57
CA PRO A 158 1.96 -18.10 1.92
C PRO A 158 2.91 -18.03 0.72
N SER A 159 2.51 -18.56 -0.44
CA SER A 159 3.32 -18.49 -1.66
C SER A 159 3.46 -17.07 -2.20
N GLU A 160 2.45 -16.23 -2.03
CA GLU A 160 2.47 -14.82 -2.47
C GLU A 160 3.37 -13.99 -1.54
N LEU A 161 3.37 -14.30 -0.24
CA LEU A 161 4.33 -13.72 0.71
C LEU A 161 5.78 -14.05 0.34
N GLU A 162 6.06 -15.30 -0.06
CA GLU A 162 7.40 -15.67 -0.53
C GLU A 162 7.79 -14.94 -1.82
N THR A 163 6.84 -14.69 -2.73
CA THR A 163 7.08 -13.82 -3.90
C THR A 163 7.45 -12.41 -3.47
N PHE A 164 6.73 -11.80 -2.52
CA PHE A 164 7.06 -10.48 -1.99
C PHE A 164 8.46 -10.42 -1.39
N LYS A 165 8.87 -11.42 -0.59
CA LYS A 165 10.21 -11.46 0.01
C LYS A 165 11.31 -11.49 -1.06
N LYS A 166 11.12 -12.27 -2.12
CA LYS A 166 12.05 -12.29 -3.26
C LYS A 166 12.08 -10.95 -4.02
N GLN A 167 10.92 -10.32 -4.20
CA GLN A 167 10.84 -8.98 -4.79
C GLN A 167 11.59 -7.95 -3.93
N ALA A 168 11.41 -7.98 -2.60
CA ALA A 168 12.13 -7.13 -1.66
C ALA A 168 13.65 -7.33 -1.72
N GLU A 169 14.10 -8.58 -1.80
CA GLU A 169 15.52 -8.93 -1.98
C GLU A 169 16.08 -8.39 -3.29
N CYS A 170 15.38 -8.59 -4.42
CA CYS A 170 15.77 -8.04 -5.73
C CYS A 170 15.88 -6.50 -5.72
N LEU A 171 15.01 -5.83 -4.96
CA LEU A 171 15.00 -4.38 -4.78
C LEU A 171 15.95 -3.88 -3.67
N LYS A 172 16.68 -4.79 -3.02
CA LYS A 172 17.69 -4.53 -1.96
C LYS A 172 17.11 -3.90 -0.68
N PHE A 173 15.91 -4.31 -0.29
CA PHE A 173 15.33 -3.98 1.01
C PHE A 173 15.95 -4.84 2.13
N LEU A 174 15.83 -4.38 3.38
CA LEU A 174 16.31 -5.14 4.53
C LEU A 174 15.42 -6.38 4.75
N PRO A 175 15.97 -7.50 5.26
CA PRO A 175 15.23 -8.75 5.50
C PRO A 175 14.36 -8.69 6.77
N GLU A 176 13.85 -7.52 7.10
CA GLU A 176 12.93 -7.26 8.21
C GLU A 176 11.59 -6.79 7.64
N TYR A 177 10.51 -7.23 8.28
CA TYR A 177 9.15 -6.99 7.80
C TYR A 177 8.26 -6.52 8.95
N HIS A 178 7.38 -5.59 8.63
CA HIS A 178 6.28 -5.16 9.49
C HIS A 178 4.97 -5.68 8.93
N PHE A 179 4.26 -6.51 9.69
CA PHE A 179 2.96 -7.04 9.30
C PHE A 179 1.85 -6.16 9.85
N SER A 180 0.94 -5.76 8.97
CA SER A 180 -0.20 -4.92 9.33
C SER A 180 -1.23 -5.71 10.11
N GLY A 181 -1.86 -5.05 11.08
CA GLY A 181 -3.05 -5.53 11.76
C GLY A 181 -4.31 -5.48 10.87
N SER A 182 -5.37 -6.12 11.33
CA SER A 182 -6.66 -6.22 10.63
C SER A 182 -7.71 -5.19 11.06
N ASP A 183 -7.50 -4.49 12.17
CA ASP A 183 -8.42 -3.46 12.66
C ASP A 183 -8.22 -2.15 11.90
N LEU A 184 -9.01 -1.93 10.86
CA LEU A 184 -8.87 -0.79 9.95
C LEU A 184 -9.55 0.47 10.51
N CYS A 185 -9.12 1.64 10.05
CA CYS A 185 -9.86 2.88 10.26
C CYS A 185 -11.15 2.90 9.43
N PRO A 186 -12.25 3.46 9.96
CA PRO A 186 -13.49 3.67 9.18
C PRO A 186 -13.24 4.68 8.05
N ASP A 187 -14.11 4.70 7.03
CA ASP A 187 -14.02 5.70 5.96
C ASP A 187 -14.77 6.98 6.36
N ASP A 188 -14.04 8.07 6.55
CA ASP A 188 -14.63 9.36 6.95
C ASP A 188 -15.50 9.98 5.84
N ARG A 189 -15.30 9.57 4.57
CA ARG A 189 -16.14 10.01 3.45
C ARG A 189 -17.54 9.43 3.52
N GLU A 190 -17.69 8.21 4.01
CA GLU A 190 -19.00 7.56 4.19
C GLU A 190 -19.76 8.14 5.38
N THR A 191 -19.04 8.44 6.47
CA THR A 191 -19.62 9.04 7.69
C THR A 191 -20.13 10.46 7.44
N SER A 192 -19.45 11.22 6.58
CA SER A 192 -19.82 12.60 6.23
C SER A 192 -20.98 12.70 5.22
N ALA A 193 -21.35 11.59 4.56
CA ALA A 193 -22.35 11.57 3.50
C ALA A 193 -23.81 11.33 3.98
N SER A 194 -24.04 11.16 5.29
CA SER A 194 -25.37 10.90 5.86
C SER A 194 -25.94 12.10 6.61
N PRO A 195 -26.98 12.81 6.12
CA PRO A 195 -27.85 13.59 6.99
C PRO A 195 -28.86 12.67 7.70
N PRO A 196 -29.20 12.90 8.98
CA PRO A 196 -30.35 12.26 9.60
C PRO A 196 -31.61 12.74 8.88
N ALA A 197 -32.33 11.84 8.23
CA ALA A 197 -33.74 12.05 7.93
C ALA A 197 -34.51 11.95 9.26
N GLU A 198 -34.58 13.06 9.98
CA GLU A 198 -35.48 13.18 11.12
C GLU A 198 -36.90 13.37 10.57
N ASN A 199 -37.64 12.26 10.53
CA ASN A 199 -39.07 12.27 10.26
C ASN A 199 -39.76 13.08 11.36
N THR A 200 -40.21 14.29 11.02
CA THR A 200 -41.06 15.11 11.90
C THR A 200 -42.44 14.46 11.97
N GLU A 201 -42.70 13.67 13.01
CA GLU A 201 -44.07 13.30 13.39
C GLU A 201 -44.65 14.47 14.20
N ASN A 202 -45.46 15.29 13.54
CA ASN A 202 -46.33 16.27 14.19
C ASN A 202 -47.37 15.53 15.02
N ASP A 203 -47.23 15.54 16.35
CA ASP A 203 -48.35 15.29 17.24
C ASP A 203 -48.94 16.64 17.69
N GLN A 204 -50.03 17.01 17.04
CA GLN A 204 -50.78 18.22 17.30
C GLN A 204 -51.92 17.86 18.24
N THR A 205 -51.68 17.98 19.55
CA THR A 205 -52.72 17.81 20.56
C THR A 205 -53.64 19.02 20.57
N ASP A 206 -54.81 18.87 19.96
CA ASP A 206 -55.96 19.77 20.12
C ASP A 206 -56.35 19.86 21.61
N THR A 207 -56.42 21.08 22.15
CA THR A 207 -57.20 21.35 23.36
C THR A 207 -58.16 22.49 23.09
N GLU A 208 -59.44 22.12 23.00
CA GLU A 208 -60.64 22.95 22.89
C GLU A 208 -60.79 23.91 24.09
N PRO A 209 -61.31 25.15 23.91
CA PRO A 209 -61.58 26.05 25.02
C PRO A 209 -62.99 25.84 25.59
N ALA A 210 -63.10 25.55 26.89
CA ALA A 210 -64.36 25.60 27.62
C ALA A 210 -64.64 27.03 28.13
N ALA A 211 -65.84 27.51 27.81
CA ALA A 211 -66.39 28.81 28.17
C ALA A 211 -66.64 28.98 29.68
N LYS A 212 -66.41 30.21 30.17
CA LYS A 212 -67.35 30.94 31.04
C LYS A 212 -67.03 32.43 31.07
#